data_AF-A0A227J449-F1
#
_entry.id   AF-A0A227J449-F1
#
_cell.length_a   1.000
_cell.length_b   1.000
_cell.length_c   1.000
_cell.angle_alpha   90.00
_cell.angle_beta   90.00
_cell.angle_gamma   90.00
#
_symmetry.space_group_name_H-M   'P 1'
#
loop_
_entity.id
_entity.type
_entity.pdbx_description
1 polymer ?
#
loop_
_entity_poly.entity_id
_entity_poly.type
_entity_poly.pdbx_seq_one_letter_code
_entity_poly.pdbx_strand_id
1 'polypeptide(L)' 'GQNVEHLSVNSMMELTRRRILSNPDIPKHIKQKMLLAMMTPVPEKHLTTPMSCQPNCASKDSTNQ' A
#
# COMPACT_ATOMS: atom_id res chain seq x y z
N GLY A 1 10.70 10.80 13.40
CA GLY A 1 9.91 10.14 12.34
C GLY A 1 10.54 8.80 12.07
N GLN A 2 9.76 7.72 12.09
CA GLN A 2 10.30 6.37 11.87
C GLN A 2 10.55 6.19 10.38
N ASN A 3 11.78 5.81 10.01
CA ASN A 3 12.21 5.57 8.63
C ASN A 3 11.34 4.45 8.02
N VAL A 4 10.32 4.84 7.25
CA VAL A 4 9.33 3.93 6.65
C VAL A 4 9.89 3.18 5.45
N GLU A 5 11.03 3.64 4.93
CA GLU A 5 11.62 3.23 3.65
C GLU A 5 12.22 1.82 3.69
N HIS A 6 12.54 1.30 4.88
CA HIS A 6 13.13 -0.03 5.05
C HIS A 6 12.23 -1.04 5.81
N LEU A 7 10.93 -0.77 5.93
CA LEU A 7 10.04 -1.69 6.61
C LEU A 7 9.74 -2.92 5.76
N SER A 8 9.80 -4.10 6.39
CA SER A 8 9.29 -5.32 5.76
C SER A 8 7.79 -5.15 5.43
N VAL A 9 7.33 -5.85 4.40
CA VAL A 9 5.90 -5.82 4.00
C VAL A 9 5.00 -6.19 5.17
N ASN A 10 5.41 -7.16 5.99
CA ASN A 10 4.68 -7.55 7.20
C ASN A 10 4.59 -6.39 8.21
N SER A 11 5.70 -5.72 8.48
CA SER A 11 5.73 -4.55 9.38
C SER A 11 4.86 -3.39 8.86
N MET A 12 4.81 -3.18 7.54
CA MET A 12 3.92 -2.19 6.93
C MET A 12 2.44 -2.57 7.10
N MET A 13 2.08 -3.83 6.94
CA MET A 13 0.72 -4.32 7.17
C MET A 13 0.30 -4.16 8.63
N GLU A 14 1.19 -4.47 9.58
CA GLU A 14 0.93 -4.27 11.01
C GLU A 14 0.72 -2.79 11.37
N LEU A 15 1.56 -1.90 10.82
CA LEU A 15 1.41 -0.46 11.01
C LEU A 15 0.08 0.04 10.41
N THR A 16 -0.28 -0.46 9.23
CA THR A 16 -1.54 -0.15 8.56
C THR A 16 -2.74 -0.60 9.39
N ARG A 17 -2.71 -1.83 9.92
CA ARG A 17 -3.73 -2.36 10.84
C ARG A 17 -3.91 -1.46 12.06
N ARG A 18 -2.81 -1.01 12.68
CA ARG A 18 -2.88 -0.10 13.84
C ARG A 18 -3.56 1.21 13.48
N ARG A 19 -3.21 1.81 12.33
CA ARG A 19 -3.84 3.06 11.85
C ARG A 19 -5.34 2.90 11.58
N ILE A 20 -5.75 1.79 10.96
CA ILE A 20 -7.17 1.50 10.71
C ILE A 20 -7.93 1.41 12.04
N LEU A 21 -7.38 0.72 13.04
CA LEU A 21 -8.03 0.54 14.33
C LEU A 21 -8.07 1.83 15.16
N SER A 22 -6.99 2.62 15.16
CA SER A 22 -6.88 3.84 15.95
C SER A 22 -7.63 5.04 15.38
N ASN A 23 -7.96 5.04 14.08
CA ASN A 23 -8.65 6.15 13.44
C ASN A 23 -10.15 6.18 13.87
N PRO A 24 -10.62 7.22 14.59
CA PRO A 24 -12.01 7.31 15.04
C PRO A 24 -13.00 7.62 13.90
N ASP A 25 -12.55 8.22 12.79
CA ASP A 25 -13.39 8.58 11.64
C ASP A 25 -13.83 7.37 10.81
N ILE A 26 -13.15 6.23 10.93
CA ILE A 26 -13.52 5.02 10.19
C ILE A 26 -14.63 4.28 10.96
N PRO A 27 -15.83 4.07 10.39
CA PRO A 27 -16.88 3.31 11.05
C PRO A 27 -16.46 1.86 11.32
N LYS A 28 -16.93 1.26 12.42
CA LYS A 28 -16.54 -0.09 12.86
C LYS A 28 -16.69 -1.17 11.77
N HIS A 29 -17.80 -1.14 11.04
CA HIS A 29 -18.06 -2.11 9.97
C HIS A 29 -17.10 -1.95 8.78
N ILE A 30 -16.58 -0.75 8.52
CA ILE A 30 -15.58 -0.49 7.50
C ILE A 30 -14.21 -0.98 7.97
N LYS A 31 -13.81 -0.71 9.22
CA LYS A 31 -12.58 -1.26 9.81
C LYS A 31 -12.52 -2.78 9.64
N GLN A 32 -13.62 -3.49 9.94
CA GLN A 32 -13.71 -4.93 9.79
C GLN A 32 -13.45 -5.38 8.34
N LYS A 33 -14.09 -4.74 7.36
CA LYS A 33 -13.91 -5.05 5.94
C LYS A 33 -12.47 -4.80 5.47
N MET A 34 -11.86 -3.69 5.90
CA MET A 34 -10.47 -3.36 5.57
C MET A 34 -9.50 -4.38 6.17
N LEU A 35 -9.67 -4.73 7.44
CA LEU A 35 -8.84 -5.74 8.10
C LEU A 35 -8.95 -7.11 7.41
N LEU A 36 -10.17 -7.51 7.04
CA LEU A 36 -10.41 -8.75 6.33
C LEU A 36 -9.71 -8.77 4.96
N ALA A 37 -9.81 -7.69 4.20
CA ALA A 37 -9.14 -7.57 2.89
C ALA A 37 -7.61 -7.66 2.98
N MET A 38 -7.00 -7.24 4.09
CA MET A 38 -5.55 -7.41 4.29
C MET A 38 -5.15 -8.86 4.59
N MET A 39 -6.07 -9.69 5.09
CA MET A 39 -5.83 -11.11 5.35
C MET A 39 -6.09 -11.98 4.13
N THR A 40 -6.88 -11.48 3.17
CA THR A 40 -7.12 -12.21 1.93
C THR A 40 -5.88 -12.15 1.04
N PRO A 41 -5.39 -13.30 0.54
CA PRO A 41 -4.29 -13.31 -0.40
C PRO A 41 -4.66 -12.48 -1.63
N VAL A 42 -3.71 -11.69 -2.11
CA VAL A 42 -3.91 -10.93 -3.35
C VAL A 42 -4.09 -11.97 -4.46
N PRO A 43 -5.24 -12.00 -5.16
CA PRO A 43 -5.42 -12.91 -6.27
C PRO A 43 -4.27 -12.72 -7.25
N GLU A 44 -3.80 -13.84 -7.82
CA GLU A 44 -2.72 -13.81 -8.80
C GLU A 44 -3.08 -12.77 -9.85
N LYS A 45 -2.22 -11.77 -9.99
CA LYS A 45 -2.41 -10.73 -10.99
C LYS A 45 -2.32 -11.48 -12.32
N HIS A 46 -3.44 -11.79 -12.97
CA HIS A 46 -3.44 -11.93 -14.41
C HIS A 46 -2.76 -10.67 -14.88
N LEU A 47 -1.51 -10.78 -15.34
CA LEU A 47 -0.65 -9.69 -15.75
C LEU A 47 -1.53 -8.69 -16.48
N THR A 48 -1.95 -7.63 -15.79
CA THR A 48 -2.48 -6.47 -16.46
C THR A 48 -1.29 -6.06 -17.27
N THR A 49 -1.37 -6.35 -18.57
CA THR A 49 -0.34 -6.11 -19.59
C THR A 49 0.42 -4.88 -19.15
N PRO A 50 1.76 -4.95 -18.99
CA PRO A 50 2.53 -3.81 -18.51
C PRO A 50 2.00 -2.61 -19.27
N MET A 51 1.42 -1.64 -18.57
CA MET A 51 0.96 -0.42 -19.22
C MET A 51 2.16 0.04 -20.01
N SER A 52 2.06 -0.04 -21.33
CA SER A 52 3.10 0.41 -22.23
C SER A 52 3.23 1.88 -21.92
N CYS A 53 4.19 2.20 -21.06
CA CYS A 53 4.58 3.56 -20.79
C CYS A 53 4.88 4.14 -22.16
N GLN A 54 4.02 5.05 -22.63
CA GLN A 54 4.34 5.84 -23.81
C GLN A 54 5.69 6.51 -23.56
N PRO A 55 6.49 6.79 -24.60
CA PRO A 55 7.89 7.22 -24.48
C PRO A 55 8.13 8.51 -23.66
N ASN A 56 7.09 9.14 -23.11
CA ASN A 56 7.16 10.29 -22.21
C ASN A 56 6.89 9.99 -20.72
N CYS A 57 6.77 8.73 -20.31
CA CYS A 57 6.73 8.38 -18.89
C CYS A 57 8.11 8.45 -18.24
N ALA A 58 8.69 9.66 -18.20
CA ALA A 58 9.82 9.93 -17.34
C ALA A 58 9.29 10.19 -15.93
N SER A 59 9.42 9.20 -15.03
CA SER A 59 9.62 9.54 -13.63
C SER A 59 10.86 10.42 -13.60
N LYS A 60 10.67 11.72 -13.34
CA LYS A 60 11.78 12.61 -13.04
C LYS A 60 12.40 12.13 -11.73
N ASP A 61 13.30 11.18 -11.84
CA ASP A 61 14.40 11.03 -10.90
C ASP A 61 15.26 12.28 -11.08
N SER A 62 14.95 13.31 -10.30
CA SER A 62 15.84 14.46 -10.14
C SER A 62 17.00 14.02 -9.26
N THR A 63 17.97 13.34 -9.85
CA THR A 63 19.35 13.28 -9.32
C THR A 63 20.06 14.60 -9.65
N ASN A 64 20.27 15.47 -8.66
CA ASN A 64 21.42 16.40 -8.46
C ASN A 64 21.07 17.38 -7.32
N GLN A 65 21.86 17.58 -6.26
CA GLN A 65 23.32 17.53 -6.08
C GLN A 65 23.69 16.96 -4.71
#